data_AF-A0A958EN55-F1
#
_entry.id   AF-A0A958EN55-F1
#
_cell.length_a   1.000
_cell.length_b   1.000
_cell.length_c   1.000
_cell.angle_alpha   90.00
_cell.angle_beta   90.00
_cell.angle_gamma   90.00
#
_symmetry.space_group_name_H-M   'P 1'
#
loop_
_entity.id
_entity.type
_entity.pdbx_description
1 polymer ?
#
loop_
_entity_poly.entity_id
_entity_poly.type
_entity_poly.pdbx_seq_one_letter_code
_entity_poly.pdbx_strand_id
1 'polypeptide(L)'
;MDKHEKPDDKINAGDFSHWLEQITLTQKTNRGMDVPCGTCNACCKASYFIHIQPQETSTLSAIPKELLFPAPGMPKGHMVMGYDKEGKCPMLIKDKCSIYNQRPFTCRNYDCRVFNVTGLKPEDKSKKEILKQSDRWNFNKTSADENKILNALKDAAHFLTIYADKFPVGFVPRNTTQQAILAIKVYKVFLKSTQNLHKSAEKVLEEYVQKVIDELNSFSDN
;
A
#
# COMPACT_ATOMS: atom_id res chain seq x y z
N MET A 1 30.89 -12.14 9.35
CA MET A 1 30.21 -13.34 9.87
C MET A 1 28.72 -13.07 9.80
N ASP A 2 28.09 -13.62 8.78
CA ASP A 2 26.66 -13.44 8.47
C ASP A 2 25.80 -14.04 9.57
N LYS A 3 24.99 -13.19 10.22
CA LYS A 3 23.85 -13.66 11.00
C LYS A 3 22.75 -13.96 10.01
N HIS A 4 22.53 -15.24 9.75
CA HIS A 4 21.32 -15.71 9.08
C HIS A 4 20.10 -15.23 9.88
N GLU A 5 19.42 -14.18 9.39
CA GLU A 5 18.11 -13.76 9.90
C GLU A 5 17.15 -14.93 9.80
N LYS A 6 16.55 -15.32 10.93
CA LYS A 6 15.57 -16.40 10.94
C LYS A 6 14.24 -15.87 10.38
N PRO A 7 13.45 -16.73 9.69
CA PRO A 7 12.19 -16.32 9.07
C PRO A 7 11.16 -15.67 10.01
N ASP A 8 11.28 -15.87 11.33
CA ASP A 8 10.31 -15.41 12.34
C ASP A 8 10.71 -14.11 13.08
N ASP A 9 11.88 -13.55 12.80
CA ASP A 9 12.33 -12.35 13.51
C ASP A 9 11.52 -11.11 13.06
N LYS A 10 10.87 -10.46 14.04
CA LYS A 10 10.20 -9.17 13.86
C LYS A 10 11.21 -8.11 13.47
N ILE A 11 10.93 -7.36 12.41
CA ILE A 11 11.73 -6.24 11.94
C ILE A 11 11.08 -4.94 12.41
N ASN A 12 11.90 -4.05 13.00
CA ASN A 12 11.47 -2.71 13.36
C ASN A 12 11.00 -1.94 12.11
N ALA A 13 9.74 -1.52 12.10
CA ALA A 13 9.10 -0.79 11.00
C ALA A 13 9.20 0.74 11.13
N GLY A 14 9.83 1.24 12.20
CA GLY A 14 9.88 2.65 12.60
C GLY A 14 8.72 3.05 13.50
N ASP A 15 8.57 4.35 13.71
CA ASP A 15 7.48 4.92 14.50
C ASP A 15 6.17 4.92 13.71
N PHE A 16 5.11 4.37 14.33
CA PHE A 16 3.81 4.20 13.68
C PHE A 16 3.20 5.52 13.20
N SER A 17 3.09 6.52 14.09
CA SER A 17 2.47 7.80 13.75
C SER A 17 3.23 8.53 12.62
N HIS A 18 4.56 8.52 12.67
CA HIS A 18 5.37 9.13 11.61
C HIS A 18 5.16 8.41 10.27
N TRP A 19 5.18 7.08 10.27
CA TRP A 19 4.90 6.30 9.06
C TRP A 19 3.49 6.59 8.50
N LEU A 20 2.47 6.63 9.35
CA LEU A 20 1.09 6.88 8.93
C LEU A 20 0.91 8.28 8.32
N GLU A 21 1.58 9.29 8.88
CA GLU A 21 1.63 10.62 8.31
C GLU A 21 2.28 10.60 6.92
N GLN A 22 3.47 10.00 6.80
CA GLN A 22 4.20 9.93 5.53
C GLN A 22 3.40 9.23 4.44
N ILE A 23 2.85 8.05 4.72
CA ILE A 23 2.07 7.31 3.72
C ILE A 23 0.77 8.04 3.34
N THR A 24 0.18 8.79 4.26
CA THR A 24 -0.98 9.64 3.95
C THR A 24 -0.57 10.79 3.01
N LEU A 25 0.57 11.42 3.26
CA LEU A 25 1.11 12.49 2.42
C LEU A 25 1.45 12.01 1.00
N THR A 26 1.95 10.78 0.81
CA THR A 26 2.20 10.24 -0.53
C THR A 26 0.92 9.99 -1.33
N GLN A 27 -0.23 9.87 -0.65
CA GLN A 27 -1.52 9.76 -1.37
C GLN A 27 -2.09 11.11 -1.78
N LYS A 28 -1.68 12.19 -1.12
CA LYS A 28 -2.05 13.57 -1.48
C LYS A 28 -1.08 14.21 -2.46
N THR A 29 0.17 13.78 -2.42
CA THR A 29 1.25 14.38 -3.19
C THR A 29 1.86 13.36 -4.15
N ASN A 30 2.32 13.80 -5.32
CA ASN A 30 3.16 12.97 -6.18
C ASN A 30 4.61 12.84 -5.66
N ARG A 31 4.82 12.96 -4.34
CA ARG A 31 6.11 12.70 -3.71
C ARG A 31 6.04 11.30 -3.12
N GLY A 32 6.82 10.39 -3.69
CA GLY A 32 6.97 9.05 -3.11
C GLY A 32 7.56 9.11 -1.71
N MET A 33 7.45 8.02 -0.95
CA MET A 33 8.08 7.92 0.37
C MET A 33 9.40 7.16 0.28
N ASP A 34 10.29 7.42 1.24
CA ASP A 34 11.48 6.58 1.41
C ASP A 34 11.10 5.27 2.10
N VAL A 35 10.48 4.38 1.34
CA VAL A 35 10.24 3.00 1.76
C VAL A 35 11.61 2.35 2.02
N PRO A 36 11.79 1.56 3.10
CA PRO A 36 13.04 0.84 3.40
C PRO A 36 13.30 -0.32 2.42
N CYS A 37 12.99 -0.13 1.14
CA CYS A 37 13.14 -1.09 0.06
C CYS A 37 14.60 -1.38 -0.31
N GLY A 38 15.55 -0.55 0.14
CA GLY A 38 17.00 -0.78 -0.08
C GLY A 38 17.52 -2.05 0.58
N THR A 39 16.86 -2.50 1.65
CA THR A 39 17.12 -3.77 2.34
C THR A 39 15.93 -4.74 2.26
N CYS A 40 14.69 -4.24 2.10
CA CYS A 40 13.50 -5.05 1.87
C CYS A 40 13.20 -5.20 0.37
N ASN A 41 13.49 -6.37 -0.22
CA ASN A 41 13.29 -6.64 -1.65
C ASN A 41 12.12 -7.58 -1.98
N ALA A 42 11.18 -7.75 -1.05
CA ALA A 42 10.03 -8.66 -1.20
C ALA A 42 9.17 -8.37 -2.44
N CYS A 43 8.85 -7.09 -2.71
CA CYS A 43 8.09 -6.72 -3.91
C CYS A 43 8.87 -6.96 -5.21
N CYS A 44 10.21 -6.86 -5.18
CA CYS A 44 11.06 -7.19 -6.31
C CYS A 44 11.09 -8.70 -6.61
N LYS A 45 10.60 -9.55 -5.71
CA LYS A 45 10.54 -11.02 -5.86
C LYS A 45 9.11 -11.53 -6.12
N ALA A 46 8.14 -10.64 -6.31
CA ALA A 46 6.72 -10.96 -6.29
C ALA A 46 6.00 -10.59 -7.60
N SER A 47 6.69 -10.65 -8.74
CA SER A 47 6.13 -10.48 -10.09
C SER A 47 5.27 -9.23 -10.26
N TYR A 48 5.66 -8.14 -9.60
CA TYR A 48 4.89 -6.90 -9.61
C TYR A 48 5.03 -6.21 -10.98
N PHE A 49 3.91 -5.82 -11.59
CA PHE A 49 3.94 -4.93 -12.76
C PHE A 49 4.32 -3.53 -12.31
N ILE A 50 5.41 -3.00 -12.86
CA ILE A 50 5.91 -1.69 -12.47
C ILE A 50 5.53 -0.69 -13.55
N HIS A 51 4.50 0.10 -13.27
CA HIS A 51 4.10 1.22 -14.13
C HIS A 51 5.09 2.38 -14.00
N ILE A 52 5.42 2.99 -15.13
CA ILE A 52 6.35 4.10 -15.25
C ILE A 52 5.67 5.20 -16.07
N GLN A 53 5.64 6.41 -15.52
CA GLN A 53 5.00 7.56 -16.17
C GLN A 53 5.95 8.23 -17.18
N PRO A 54 5.44 8.90 -18.23
CA PRO A 54 6.25 9.57 -19.24
C PRO A 54 7.25 10.60 -18.66
N GLN A 55 6.90 11.23 -17.54
CA GLN A 55 7.69 12.27 -16.89
C GLN A 55 8.88 11.71 -16.11
N GLU A 56 8.93 10.40 -15.87
CA GLU A 56 10.02 9.74 -15.14
C GLU A 56 11.24 9.49 -16.04
N THR A 57 11.77 10.55 -16.64
CA THR A 57 12.81 10.47 -17.68
C THR A 57 14.10 9.82 -17.19
N SER A 58 14.50 10.06 -15.94
CA SER A 58 15.67 9.41 -15.32
C SER A 58 15.45 7.92 -15.11
N THR A 59 14.26 7.52 -14.66
CA THR A 59 13.84 6.13 -14.53
C THR A 59 13.86 5.42 -15.89
N LEU A 60 13.22 6.02 -16.91
CA LEU A 60 13.12 5.47 -18.26
C LEU A 60 14.50 5.30 -18.91
N SER A 61 15.44 6.20 -18.63
CA SER A 61 16.82 6.12 -19.14
C SER A 61 17.66 5.05 -18.44
N ALA A 62 17.32 4.70 -17.20
CA ALA A 62 18.06 3.72 -16.39
C ALA A 62 17.62 2.27 -16.64
N ILE A 63 16.46 2.06 -17.27
CA ILE A 63 15.92 0.73 -17.57
C ILE A 63 16.24 0.36 -19.03
N PRO A 64 16.81 -0.84 -19.28
CA PRO A 64 17.00 -1.35 -20.63
C PRO A 64 15.69 -1.34 -21.45
N LYS A 65 15.73 -0.84 -22.68
CA LYS A 65 14.52 -0.61 -23.50
C LYS A 65 13.75 -1.89 -23.80
N GLU A 66 14.44 -3.01 -23.81
CA GLU A 66 13.93 -4.35 -24.10
C GLU A 66 13.03 -4.86 -22.97
N LEU A 67 13.11 -4.23 -21.79
CA LEU A 67 12.27 -4.52 -20.62
C LEU A 67 11.08 -3.58 -20.50
N LEU A 68 10.97 -2.57 -21.37
CA LEU A 68 9.92 -1.56 -21.34
C LEU A 68 8.88 -1.82 -22.44
N PHE A 69 7.63 -1.99 -22.01
CA PHE A 69 6.50 -2.22 -22.91
C PHE A 69 5.46 -1.11 -22.75
N PRO A 70 4.77 -0.67 -23.82
CA PRO A 70 3.67 0.27 -23.69
C PRO A 70 2.61 -0.25 -22.71
N ALA A 71 2.17 0.60 -21.78
CA ALA A 71 1.15 0.24 -20.82
C ALA A 71 -0.22 0.06 -21.51
N PRO A 72 -0.84 -1.14 -21.46
CA PRO A 72 -2.12 -1.37 -22.12
C PRO A 72 -3.21 -0.43 -21.62
N GLY A 73 -3.97 0.17 -22.54
CA GLY A 73 -5.08 1.07 -22.20
C GLY A 73 -4.69 2.45 -21.68
N MET A 74 -3.39 2.78 -21.61
CA MET A 74 -2.91 4.07 -21.12
C MET A 74 -2.50 5.01 -22.27
N PRO A 75 -2.45 6.34 -22.04
CA PRO A 75 -1.93 7.28 -23.02
C PRO A 75 -0.49 6.98 -23.44
N LYS A 76 -0.09 7.49 -24.61
CA LYS A 76 1.25 7.32 -25.16
C LYS A 76 2.32 7.76 -24.16
N GLY A 77 3.38 6.95 -24.05
CA GLY A 77 4.54 7.22 -23.19
C GLY A 77 4.45 6.59 -21.80
N HIS A 78 3.29 6.09 -21.39
CA HIS A 78 3.20 5.24 -20.20
C HIS A 78 3.77 3.86 -20.52
N MET A 79 4.70 3.41 -19.68
CA MET A 79 5.39 2.14 -19.85
C MET A 79 5.11 1.21 -18.67
N VAL A 80 5.24 -0.09 -18.90
CA VAL A 80 5.33 -1.11 -17.86
C VAL A 80 6.67 -1.80 -17.98
N MET A 81 7.31 -2.05 -16.85
CA MET A 81 8.44 -2.97 -16.76
C MET A 81 7.92 -4.33 -16.29
N GLY A 82 8.23 -5.36 -17.08
CA GLY A 82 7.92 -6.74 -16.76
C GLY A 82 8.86 -7.34 -15.71
N TYR A 83 8.69 -8.63 -15.46
CA TYR A 83 9.57 -9.44 -14.61
C TYR A 83 10.34 -10.46 -15.47
N ASP A 84 11.41 -11.02 -14.90
CA ASP A 84 12.20 -12.07 -15.53
C ASP A 84 11.48 -13.43 -15.55
N LYS A 85 12.13 -14.46 -16.10
CA LYS A 85 11.59 -15.83 -16.18
C LYS A 85 11.25 -16.46 -14.82
N GLU A 86 11.80 -15.94 -13.72
CA GLU A 86 11.55 -16.40 -12.35
C GLU A 86 10.52 -15.54 -11.63
N GLY A 87 9.94 -14.54 -12.31
CA GLY A 87 8.98 -13.62 -11.71
C GLY A 87 9.60 -12.53 -10.86
N LYS A 88 10.91 -12.25 -11.02
CA LYS A 88 11.63 -11.22 -10.26
C LYS A 88 11.82 -9.95 -11.10
N CYS A 89 12.03 -8.83 -10.41
CA CYS A 89 12.40 -7.56 -11.03
C CYS A 89 13.77 -7.71 -11.72
N PRO A 90 13.90 -7.42 -13.03
CA PRO A 90 15.17 -7.53 -13.73
C PRO A 90 16.26 -6.58 -13.19
N MET A 91 15.85 -5.52 -12.49
CA MET A 91 16.76 -4.58 -11.85
C MET A 91 17.25 -5.05 -10.47
N LEU A 92 16.83 -6.22 -9.99
CA LEU A 92 17.30 -6.82 -8.75
C LEU A 92 18.55 -7.66 -9.01
N ILE A 93 19.73 -7.07 -8.81
CA ILE A 93 21.02 -7.74 -9.00
C ILE A 93 21.65 -8.01 -7.64
N LYS A 94 21.96 -9.28 -7.34
CA LYS A 94 22.54 -9.71 -6.05
C LYS A 94 21.77 -9.13 -4.86
N ASP A 95 20.44 -9.29 -4.87
CA ASP A 95 19.49 -8.81 -3.86
C ASP A 95 19.43 -7.29 -3.66
N LYS A 96 20.02 -6.49 -4.56
CA LYS A 96 20.00 -5.03 -4.53
C LYS A 96 19.41 -4.45 -5.80
N CYS A 97 18.67 -3.35 -5.67
CA CYS A 97 18.16 -2.62 -6.83
C CYS A 97 19.31 -1.86 -7.52
N SER A 98 19.58 -2.20 -8.78
CA SER A 98 20.65 -1.56 -9.57
C SER A 98 20.33 -0.12 -9.96
N ILE A 99 19.05 0.28 -9.90
CA ILE A 99 18.57 1.63 -10.17
C ILE A 99 17.94 2.28 -8.93
N TYR A 100 18.47 2.00 -7.74
CA TYR A 100 17.82 2.40 -6.48
C TYR A 100 17.43 3.88 -6.42
N ASN A 101 18.29 4.79 -6.89
CA ASN A 101 18.04 6.23 -6.88
C ASN A 101 17.09 6.67 -8.01
N GLN A 102 17.02 5.92 -9.10
CA GLN A 102 16.14 6.13 -10.25
C GLN A 102 14.93 5.19 -10.25
N ARG A 103 14.62 4.57 -9.10
CA ARG A 103 13.57 3.55 -9.01
C ARG A 103 12.22 4.16 -9.37
N PRO A 104 11.36 3.51 -10.16
CA PRO A 104 10.07 4.05 -10.59
C PRO A 104 9.18 4.58 -9.45
N PHE A 105 8.29 5.52 -9.75
CA PHE A 105 7.32 6.09 -8.80
C PHE A 105 6.49 5.01 -8.14
N THR A 106 6.06 4.01 -8.91
CA THR A 106 5.37 2.82 -8.38
C THR A 106 6.18 2.14 -7.28
N CYS A 107 7.51 2.00 -7.43
CA CYS A 107 8.38 1.41 -6.42
C CYS A 107 8.57 2.33 -5.20
N ARG A 108 8.59 3.66 -5.39
CA ARG A 108 8.71 4.65 -4.30
C ARG A 108 7.43 4.80 -3.47
N ASN A 109 6.28 4.39 -4.00
CA ASN A 109 4.99 4.52 -3.32
C ASN A 109 4.42 3.19 -2.82
N TYR A 110 5.09 2.09 -3.15
CA TYR A 110 4.67 0.79 -2.68
C TYR A 110 5.26 0.47 -1.31
N ASP A 111 4.41 0.41 -0.30
CA ASP A 111 4.81 0.05 1.06
C ASP A 111 3.96 -1.11 1.59
N CYS A 112 4.56 -2.30 1.69
CA CYS A 112 3.86 -3.50 2.18
C CYS A 112 3.49 -3.45 3.68
N ARG A 113 3.97 -2.44 4.44
CA ARG A 113 3.55 -2.21 5.83
C ARG A 113 2.05 -1.91 5.95
N VAL A 114 1.40 -1.48 4.87
CA VAL A 114 -0.07 -1.29 4.85
C VAL A 114 -0.84 -2.56 5.24
N PHE A 115 -0.36 -3.74 4.85
CA PHE A 115 -1.01 -5.01 5.19
C PHE A 115 -0.94 -5.29 6.68
N ASN A 116 0.18 -4.96 7.32
CA ASN A 116 0.37 -5.13 8.77
C ASN A 116 -0.64 -4.29 9.57
N VAL A 117 -0.85 -3.04 9.18
CA VAL A 117 -1.70 -2.10 9.95
C VAL A 117 -3.19 -2.24 9.63
N THR A 118 -3.54 -2.65 8.41
CA THR A 118 -4.94 -2.84 8.00
C THR A 118 -5.46 -4.25 8.27
N GLY A 119 -4.58 -5.23 8.48
CA GLY A 119 -4.94 -6.63 8.62
C GLY A 119 -5.34 -7.32 7.31
N LEU A 120 -5.31 -6.60 6.19
CA LEU A 120 -5.50 -7.17 4.85
C LEU A 120 -4.28 -8.00 4.43
N LYS A 121 -4.49 -8.92 3.49
CA LYS A 121 -3.44 -9.75 2.92
C LYS A 121 -3.35 -9.53 1.40
N PRO A 122 -2.16 -9.68 0.78
CA PRO A 122 -2.05 -9.74 -0.67
C PRO A 122 -2.93 -10.87 -1.23
N GLU A 123 -3.68 -10.59 -2.30
CA GLU A 123 -4.68 -11.55 -2.86
C GLU A 123 -4.05 -12.77 -3.54
N ASP A 124 -2.84 -12.60 -4.06
CA ASP A 124 -2.22 -13.57 -4.95
C ASP A 124 -1.21 -14.44 -4.18
N LYS A 125 -1.31 -15.76 -4.35
CA LYS A 125 -0.34 -16.74 -3.84
C LYS A 125 1.06 -16.53 -4.43
N SER A 126 1.20 -15.81 -5.55
CA SER A 126 2.49 -15.38 -6.09
C SER A 126 3.18 -14.32 -5.21
N LYS A 127 2.41 -13.61 -4.36
CA LYS A 127 2.89 -12.55 -3.46
C LYS A 127 3.30 -13.05 -2.07
N LYS A 128 3.69 -14.33 -1.96
CA LYS A 128 4.15 -14.96 -0.69
C LYS A 128 5.27 -14.17 -0.02
N GLU A 129 6.22 -13.65 -0.78
CA GLU A 129 7.35 -12.89 -0.23
C GLU A 129 6.88 -11.56 0.39
N ILE A 130 5.88 -10.90 -0.22
CA ILE A 130 5.27 -9.70 0.34
C ILE A 130 4.53 -10.03 1.63
N LEU A 131 3.76 -11.12 1.66
CA LEU A 131 3.03 -11.56 2.85
C LEU A 131 3.98 -11.87 4.02
N LYS A 132 5.02 -12.69 3.76
CA LYS A 132 6.05 -13.01 4.75
C LYS A 132 6.70 -11.75 5.30
N GLN A 133 7.07 -10.82 4.41
CA GLN A 133 7.68 -9.57 4.82
C GLN A 133 6.72 -8.68 5.61
N SER A 134 5.45 -8.60 5.20
CA SER A 134 4.46 -7.78 5.90
C SER A 134 4.18 -8.26 7.32
N ASP A 135 4.25 -9.58 7.54
CA ASP A 135 4.03 -10.20 8.85
C ASP A 135 5.21 -9.96 9.81
N ARG A 136 6.40 -9.69 9.27
CA ARG A 136 7.61 -9.39 10.06
C ARG A 136 7.63 -7.96 10.59
N TRP A 137 6.96 -7.01 9.94
CA TRP A 137 6.96 -5.62 10.39
C TRP A 137 6.37 -5.45 11.78
N ASN A 138 7.07 -4.71 12.63
CA ASN A 138 6.63 -4.32 13.95
C ASN A 138 6.88 -2.83 14.17
N PHE A 139 5.80 -2.05 14.26
CA PHE A 139 5.90 -0.62 14.53
C PHE A 139 6.08 -0.31 16.01
N ASN A 140 6.98 0.64 16.27
CA ASN A 140 7.09 1.29 17.56
C ASN A 140 5.83 2.13 17.79
N LYS A 141 5.22 1.95 18.96
CA LYS A 141 4.08 2.74 19.43
C LYS A 141 4.49 3.40 20.73
N THR A 142 4.30 4.71 20.80
CA THR A 142 4.68 5.59 21.91
C THR A 142 3.46 6.05 22.71
N SER A 143 2.22 5.86 22.21
CA SER A 143 1.00 6.27 22.93
C SER A 143 -0.15 5.26 22.87
N ALA A 144 -1.07 5.37 23.83
CA ALA A 144 -2.30 4.57 23.86
C ALA A 144 -3.26 4.93 22.70
N ASP A 145 -3.20 6.16 22.18
CA ASP A 145 -4.04 6.59 21.06
C ASP A 145 -3.63 5.93 19.73
N GLU A 146 -2.37 5.52 19.58
CA GLU A 146 -1.93 4.77 18.39
C GLU A 146 -2.59 3.39 18.29
N ASN A 147 -2.94 2.76 19.41
CA ASN A 147 -3.71 1.51 19.37
C ASN A 147 -5.15 1.74 18.88
N LYS A 148 -5.76 2.89 19.24
CA LYS A 148 -7.10 3.25 18.73
C LYS A 148 -7.05 3.50 17.22
N ILE A 149 -6.01 4.19 16.74
CA ILE A 149 -5.77 4.41 15.31
C ILE A 149 -5.58 3.08 14.58
N LEU A 150 -4.78 2.17 15.12
CA LEU A 150 -4.57 0.85 14.54
C LEU A 150 -5.86 0.05 14.44
N ASN A 151 -6.70 0.08 15.47
CA ASN A 151 -8.02 -0.56 15.43
C ASN A 151 -8.92 0.08 14.39
N ALA A 152 -8.97 1.42 14.31
CA ALA A 152 -9.75 2.13 13.32
C ALA A 152 -9.31 1.83 11.87
N LEU A 153 -8.01 1.63 11.62
CA LEU A 153 -7.50 1.18 10.32
C LEU A 153 -8.01 -0.22 9.95
N LYS A 154 -8.02 -1.15 10.91
CA LYS A 154 -8.55 -2.51 10.71
C LYS A 154 -10.06 -2.50 10.52
N ASP A 155 -10.78 -1.70 11.30
CA ASP A 155 -12.23 -1.55 11.19
C ASP A 155 -12.61 -0.95 9.82
N ALA A 156 -11.87 0.05 9.36
CA ALA A 156 -12.05 0.62 8.02
C ALA A 156 -11.81 -0.41 6.92
N ALA A 157 -10.71 -1.16 7.01
CA ALA A 157 -10.40 -2.21 6.04
C ALA A 157 -11.47 -3.31 6.03
N HIS A 158 -11.87 -3.79 7.20
CA HIS A 158 -12.93 -4.78 7.35
C HIS A 158 -14.25 -4.28 6.77
N PHE A 159 -14.66 -3.06 7.12
CA PHE A 159 -15.89 -2.44 6.61
C PHE A 159 -15.90 -2.35 5.09
N LEU A 160 -14.81 -1.87 4.48
CA LEU A 160 -14.68 -1.76 3.02
C LEU A 160 -14.76 -3.13 2.34
N THR A 161 -14.18 -4.18 2.94
CA THR A 161 -14.20 -5.52 2.35
C THR A 161 -15.55 -6.22 2.49
N ILE A 162 -16.20 -6.12 3.65
CA ILE A 162 -17.47 -6.81 3.92
C ILE A 162 -18.65 -6.11 3.26
N TYR A 163 -18.66 -4.78 3.23
CA TYR A 163 -19.77 -3.98 2.73
C TYR A 163 -19.48 -3.33 1.37
N ALA A 164 -18.56 -3.90 0.59
CA ALA A 164 -18.18 -3.38 -0.72
C ALA A 164 -19.37 -3.19 -1.67
N ASP A 165 -20.39 -4.04 -1.57
CA ASP A 165 -21.62 -4.01 -2.36
C ASP A 165 -22.57 -2.86 -2.00
N LYS A 166 -22.36 -2.21 -0.84
CA LYS A 166 -23.15 -1.06 -0.39
C LYS A 166 -22.63 0.26 -0.93
N PHE A 167 -21.44 0.27 -1.50
CA PHE A 167 -20.86 1.44 -2.13
C PHE A 167 -21.25 1.53 -3.61
N PRO A 168 -21.17 2.72 -4.23
CA PRO A 168 -21.30 2.86 -5.68
C PRO A 168 -20.36 1.91 -6.43
N VAL A 169 -20.80 1.43 -7.59
CA VAL A 169 -20.02 0.51 -8.42
C VAL A 169 -18.65 1.13 -8.74
N GLY A 170 -17.58 0.39 -8.44
CA GLY A 170 -16.20 0.83 -8.68
C GLY A 170 -15.61 1.71 -7.58
N PHE A 171 -16.38 2.06 -6.54
CA PHE A 171 -15.88 2.85 -5.40
C PHE A 171 -14.85 2.07 -4.57
N VAL A 172 -15.19 0.85 -4.13
CA VAL A 172 -14.24 -0.02 -3.44
C VAL A 172 -13.38 -0.77 -4.48
N PRO A 173 -12.05 -0.59 -4.47
CA PRO A 173 -11.16 -1.27 -5.40
C PRO A 173 -11.22 -2.80 -5.25
N ARG A 174 -11.00 -3.52 -6.34
CA ARG A 174 -10.96 -4.99 -6.32
C ARG A 174 -9.64 -5.57 -5.84
N ASN A 175 -8.56 -4.79 -5.78
CA ASN A 175 -7.26 -5.28 -5.32
C ASN A 175 -6.95 -4.83 -3.88
N THR A 176 -6.40 -5.74 -3.06
CA THR A 176 -6.20 -5.51 -1.62
C THR A 176 -5.20 -4.41 -1.31
N THR A 177 -4.21 -4.15 -2.17
CA THR A 177 -3.30 -3.01 -1.99
C THR A 177 -4.10 -1.69 -2.01
N GLN A 178 -4.95 -1.49 -3.01
CA GLN A 178 -5.76 -0.28 -3.10
C GLN A 178 -6.84 -0.22 -2.01
N GLN A 179 -7.38 -1.36 -1.57
CA GLN A 179 -8.27 -1.40 -0.40
C GLN A 179 -7.55 -0.97 0.88
N ALA A 180 -6.31 -1.42 1.11
CA ALA A 180 -5.51 -1.03 2.27
C ALA A 180 -5.21 0.48 2.26
N ILE A 181 -4.89 1.03 1.09
CA ILE A 181 -4.73 2.48 0.90
C ILE A 181 -6.04 3.22 1.14
N LEU A 182 -7.17 2.72 0.63
CA LEU A 182 -8.48 3.33 0.88
C LEU A 182 -8.82 3.35 2.37
N ALA A 183 -8.54 2.26 3.10
CA ALA A 183 -8.70 2.21 4.55
C ALA A 183 -7.87 3.29 5.27
N ILE A 184 -6.61 3.51 4.84
CA ILE A 184 -5.75 4.60 5.34
C ILE A 184 -6.34 5.98 5.04
N LYS A 185 -7.06 6.16 3.93
CA LYS A 185 -7.70 7.44 3.62
C LYS A 185 -8.90 7.74 4.52
N VAL A 186 -9.63 6.71 4.97
CA VAL A 186 -10.94 6.87 5.61
C VAL A 186 -11.01 6.42 7.07
N TYR A 187 -9.92 5.92 7.68
CA TYR A 187 -9.94 5.39 9.05
C TYR A 187 -10.44 6.38 10.11
N LYS A 188 -10.35 7.69 9.86
CA LYS A 188 -10.84 8.72 10.78
C LYS A 188 -12.35 8.65 11.01
N VAL A 189 -13.12 8.09 10.07
CA VAL A 189 -14.54 7.78 10.26
C VAL A 189 -14.74 6.80 11.42
N PHE A 190 -13.83 5.84 11.57
CA PHE A 190 -13.88 4.77 12.56
C PHE A 190 -13.27 5.16 13.92
N LEU A 191 -12.44 6.21 13.96
CA LEU A 191 -11.98 6.81 15.21
C LEU A 191 -13.09 7.48 16.03
N LYS A 192 -14.10 8.04 15.34
CA LYS A 192 -15.14 8.88 15.93
C LYS A 192 -16.42 8.10 16.30
N SER A 193 -16.38 6.77 16.20
CA SER A 193 -17.52 5.90 16.50
C SER A 193 -17.84 5.90 17.98
N THR A 194 -18.83 6.69 18.36
CA THR A 194 -19.59 6.48 19.61
C THR A 194 -20.80 5.62 19.27
N GLN A 195 -21.07 4.63 20.12
CA GLN A 195 -22.21 3.72 19.97
C GLN A 195 -23.52 4.52 19.91
N ASN A 196 -24.13 4.61 18.73
CA ASN A 196 -25.49 5.14 18.60
C ASN A 196 -26.49 4.04 18.97
N LEU A 197 -26.73 3.87 20.27
CA LEU A 197 -27.58 2.83 20.87
C LEU A 197 -29.06 2.87 20.43
N HIS A 198 -29.48 3.84 19.60
CA HIS A 198 -30.88 4.05 19.19
C HIS A 198 -31.15 3.90 17.68
N LYS A 199 -30.15 3.59 16.85
CA LYS A 199 -30.34 3.42 15.40
C LYS A 199 -30.42 1.93 15.02
N SER A 200 -31.26 1.58 14.05
CA SER A 200 -31.23 0.24 13.45
C SER A 200 -29.89 0.01 12.76
N ALA A 201 -29.45 -1.26 12.71
CA ALA A 201 -28.16 -1.62 12.11
C ALA A 201 -28.03 -1.15 10.65
N GLU A 202 -29.13 -1.17 9.89
CA GLU A 202 -29.18 -0.69 8.50
C GLU A 202 -28.95 0.82 8.39
N LYS A 203 -29.59 1.63 9.24
CA LYS A 203 -29.37 3.09 9.26
C LYS A 203 -27.95 3.45 9.71
N VAL A 204 -27.38 2.68 10.62
CA VAL A 204 -25.97 2.84 11.00
C VAL A 204 -25.07 2.53 9.81
N LEU A 205 -25.34 1.43 9.08
CA LEU A 205 -24.57 1.05 7.90
C LEU A 205 -24.60 2.13 6.80
N GLU A 206 -25.78 2.63 6.44
CA GLU A 206 -25.94 3.72 5.47
C GLU A 206 -25.19 4.98 5.88
N GLU A 207 -25.26 5.36 7.16
CA GLU A 207 -24.52 6.51 7.69
C GLU A 207 -23.00 6.33 7.56
N TYR A 208 -22.48 5.12 7.81
CA TYR A 208 -21.06 4.84 7.65
C TYR A 208 -20.62 4.87 6.18
N VAL A 209 -21.43 4.30 5.27
CA VAL A 209 -21.17 4.36 3.83
C VAL A 209 -21.06 5.82 3.39
N GLN A 210 -22.01 6.67 3.80
CA GLN A 210 -21.98 8.09 3.45
C GLN A 210 -20.77 8.81 4.05
N LYS A 211 -20.44 8.58 5.33
CA LYS A 211 -19.26 9.18 5.98
C LYS A 211 -17.95 8.78 5.29
N VAL A 212 -17.84 7.54 4.83
CA VAL A 212 -16.65 7.07 4.10
C VAL A 212 -16.54 7.77 2.75
N ILE A 213 -17.66 7.96 2.04
CA ILE A 213 -17.70 8.72 0.78
C ILE A 213 -17.28 10.17 1.02
N ASP A 214 -17.85 10.82 2.04
CA ASP A 214 -17.57 12.22 2.37
C ASP A 214 -16.11 12.43 2.78
N GLU A 215 -15.57 11.56 3.64
CA GLU A 215 -14.16 11.61 4.06
C GLU A 215 -13.23 11.47 2.85
N LEU A 216 -13.51 10.54 1.93
CA LEU A 216 -12.68 10.35 0.74
C LEU A 216 -12.73 11.56 -0.22
N ASN A 217 -13.90 12.19 -0.37
CA ASN A 217 -14.03 13.41 -1.16
C ASN A 217 -13.17 14.53 -0.55
N SER A 218 -13.28 14.75 0.77
CA SER A 218 -12.46 15.74 1.49
C SER A 218 -10.95 15.43 1.45
N PHE A 219 -10.59 14.16 1.27
CA PHE A 219 -9.20 13.74 1.12
C PHE A 219 -8.57 14.27 -0.18
N SER A 220 -9.38 14.43 -1.24
CA SER A 220 -8.94 14.82 -2.58
C SER A 220 -8.87 16.34 -2.78
N ASP A 221 -9.55 17.12 -1.93
CA ASP A 221 -9.62 18.58 -2.01
C ASP A 221 -8.44 19.31 -1.31
N ASN A 222 -7.46 18.58 -0.76
CA ASN A 222 -6.32 19.09 0.01
C ASN A 222 -4.97 18.64 -0.57
#